data_AF-A0A6M9PRZ0-F1
#
_entry.id   AF-A0A6M9PRZ0-F1
#
_cell.length_a   1.000
_cell.length_b   1.000
_cell.length_c   1.000
_cell.angle_alpha   90.00
_cell.angle_beta   90.00
_cell.angle_gamma   90.00
#
_symmetry.space_group_name_H-M   'P 1'
#
loop_
_entity.id
_entity.type
_entity.pdbx_description
1 polymer ?
#
loop_
_entity_poly.entity_id
_entity_poly.type
_entity_poly.pdbx_seq_one_letter_code
_entity_poly.pdbx_strand_id
1 'polypeptide(L)'
;MPSVTMYSTQVCPYCVMAEKFLQKKGVANLEKILIDRDPAQRDIMMTRTGRRTVPQIYIGETHVGGYDDLVALDRAGQLDPLLA
;
A
#
# COMPACT_ATOMS: atom_id res chain seq x y z
N MET A 1 -1.38 -14.99 -6.18
CA MET A 1 -1.20 -13.58 -6.58
C MET A 1 -2.40 -12.74 -6.15
N PRO A 2 -2.34 -12.17 -4.94
CA PRO A 2 -3.39 -11.35 -4.39
C PRO A 2 -3.43 -9.96 -5.03
N SER A 3 -4.58 -9.32 -4.96
CA SER A 3 -4.74 -7.91 -5.34
C SER A 3 -3.98 -7.03 -4.35
N VAL A 4 -3.08 -6.18 -4.83
CA VAL A 4 -2.38 -5.20 -3.98
C VAL A 4 -2.95 -3.83 -4.28
N THR A 5 -3.48 -3.17 -3.26
CA THR A 5 -4.05 -1.82 -3.37
C THR A 5 -3.27 -0.87 -2.49
N MET A 6 -2.87 0.28 -3.04
CA MET A 6 -2.15 1.32 -2.31
C MET A 6 -2.88 2.66 -2.45
N TYR A 7 -3.31 3.20 -1.31
CA TYR A 7 -3.71 4.60 -1.22
C TYR A 7 -2.46 5.47 -1.26
N SER A 8 -2.44 6.41 -2.20
CA SER A 8 -1.31 7.26 -2.55
C SER A 8 -1.78 8.68 -2.80
N THR A 9 -0.84 9.62 -2.84
CA THR A 9 -1.05 10.93 -3.47
C THR A 9 -0.15 11.06 -4.69
N GLN A 10 -0.40 12.07 -5.53
CA GLN A 10 0.40 12.34 -6.73
C GLN A 10 1.84 12.74 -6.37
N VAL A 11 2.01 13.46 -5.27
CA VAL A 11 3.31 13.97 -4.81
C VAL A 11 3.66 13.33 -3.46
N CYS A 12 4.01 12.05 -3.47
CA CYS A 12 4.53 11.36 -2.28
C CYS A 12 5.73 10.47 -2.62
N PRO A 13 6.93 10.79 -2.10
CA PRO A 13 8.12 9.97 -2.36
C PRO A 13 8.00 8.56 -1.76
N TYR A 14 7.36 8.42 -0.59
CA TYR A 14 7.17 7.12 0.06
C TYR A 14 6.25 6.18 -0.73
N CYS A 15 5.23 6.72 -1.42
CA CYS A 15 4.37 5.92 -2.30
C CYS A 15 5.16 5.37 -3.49
N VAL A 16 6.06 6.17 -4.09
CA VAL A 16 6.93 5.72 -5.18
C VAL A 16 7.91 4.65 -4.69
N MET A 17 8.45 4.79 -3.48
CA MET A 17 9.34 3.77 -2.90
C MET A 17 8.58 2.46 -2.62
N ALA A 18 7.37 2.53 -2.07
CA ALA A 18 6.52 1.37 -1.84
C ALA A 18 6.17 0.63 -3.14
N GLU A 19 5.77 1.37 -4.18
CA GLU A 19 5.48 0.82 -5.51
C GLU A 19 6.69 0.07 -6.08
N LYS A 20 7.87 0.71 -6.11
CA LYS A 20 9.10 0.08 -6.60
C LYS A 20 9.48 -1.15 -5.78
N PHE A 21 9.25 -1.12 -4.47
CA PHE A 21 9.53 -2.24 -3.59
C PHE A 21 8.62 -3.44 -3.90
N LEU A 22 7.32 -3.21 -4.03
CA LEU A 22 6.33 -4.24 -4.41
C LEU A 22 6.61 -4.80 -5.81
N GLN A 23 6.97 -3.96 -6.77
CA GLN A 23 7.38 -4.41 -8.11
C GLN A 23 8.61 -5.32 -8.07
N LYS A 24 9.62 -4.98 -7.25
CA LYS A 24 10.80 -5.85 -7.04
C LYS A 24 10.43 -7.19 -6.41
N LYS A 25 9.34 -7.25 -5.65
CA LYS A 25 8.78 -8.47 -5.07
C LYS A 25 7.90 -9.27 -6.05
N GLY A 26 7.77 -8.82 -7.30
CA GLY A 26 7.00 -9.51 -8.34
C GLY A 26 5.52 -9.10 -8.39
N VAL A 27 5.12 -8.06 -7.66
CA VAL A 27 3.76 -7.52 -7.75
C VAL A 27 3.59 -6.75 -9.06
N ALA A 28 2.95 -7.37 -10.04
CA ALA A 28 2.65 -6.76 -11.34
C ALA A 28 1.37 -5.91 -11.32
N ASN A 29 0.39 -6.27 -10.49
CA ASN A 29 -0.95 -5.68 -10.47
C ASN A 29 -1.17 -4.81 -9.23
N LEU A 30 -0.43 -3.70 -9.12
CA LEU A 30 -0.61 -2.72 -8.05
C LEU A 30 -1.70 -1.71 -8.44
N GLU A 31 -2.81 -1.71 -7.72
CA GLU A 31 -3.84 -0.68 -7.85
C GLU A 31 -3.46 0.54 -7.00
N LYS A 32 -3.38 1.72 -7.62
CA LYS A 32 -3.06 2.98 -6.94
C LYS A 32 -4.30 3.87 -6.87
N ILE A 33 -4.75 4.13 -5.65
CA ILE A 33 -5.87 5.03 -5.38
C ILE A 33 -5.31 6.39 -4.96
N LEU A 34 -5.54 7.41 -5.80
CA LEU A 34 -5.07 8.77 -5.57
C LEU A 34 -6.07 9.55 -4.70
N ILE A 35 -5.82 9.62 -3.39
CA ILE A 35 -6.72 10.27 -2.42
C ILE A 35 -6.71 11.80 -2.50
N ASP A 36 -5.72 12.38 -3.19
CA ASP A 36 -5.59 13.82 -3.41
C ASP A 36 -6.44 14.32 -4.58
N ARG A 37 -6.86 13.43 -5.49
CA ARG A 37 -7.76 13.75 -6.60
C ARG A 37 -9.22 13.58 -6.24
N ASP A 38 -9.52 12.68 -5.32
CA ASP A 38 -10.88 12.36 -4.88
C ASP A 38 -10.96 12.40 -3.35
N PRO A 39 -11.57 13.46 -2.76
CA PRO A 39 -11.78 13.56 -1.33
C PRO A 39 -12.55 12.37 -0.73
N ALA A 40 -13.44 11.73 -1.49
CA ALA A 40 -14.18 10.56 -1.01
C ALA A 40 -13.24 9.37 -0.78
N GLN A 41 -12.20 9.20 -1.62
CA GLN A 41 -11.19 8.16 -1.41
C GLN A 41 -10.37 8.37 -0.14
N ARG A 42 -10.14 9.63 0.25
CA ARG A 42 -9.50 9.95 1.53
C ARG A 42 -10.35 9.48 2.70
N ASP A 43 -11.66 9.72 2.66
CA ASP A 43 -12.58 9.28 3.73
C ASP A 43 -12.71 7.76 3.78
N ILE A 44 -12.76 7.09 2.62
CA ILE A 44 -12.72 5.62 2.53
C ILE A 44 -11.41 5.09 3.13
N MET A 45 -10.26 5.66 2.74
CA MET A 45 -8.95 5.27 3.28
C MET A 45 -8.94 5.41 4.81
N MET A 46 -9.37 6.55 5.34
CA MET A 46 -9.42 6.78 6.80
C MET A 46 -10.35 5.78 7.50
N THR A 47 -11.50 5.47 6.91
CA THR A 47 -12.46 4.51 7.47
C THR A 47 -11.90 3.09 7.47
N ARG A 48 -11.21 2.68 6.41
CA ARG A 48 -10.65 1.32 6.28
C ARG A 48 -9.39 1.12 7.12
N THR A 49 -8.52 2.13 7.18
CA THR A 49 -7.17 2.02 7.75
C THR A 49 -7.05 2.62 9.15
N GLY A 50 -7.99 3.49 9.55
CA GLY A 50 -7.85 4.34 10.74
C GLY A 50 -6.71 5.37 10.64
N ARG A 51 -6.01 5.45 9.51
CA ARG A 51 -4.82 6.29 9.31
C ARG A 51 -5.12 7.42 8.33
N ARG A 52 -4.45 8.55 8.53
CA ARG A 52 -4.58 9.76 7.69
C ARG A 52 -3.43 9.97 6.72
N THR A 53 -2.35 9.22 6.89
CA THR A 53 -1.10 9.36 6.13
C THR A 53 -1.06 8.39 4.97
N VAL A 54 -0.38 8.76 3.89
CA VAL A 54 -0.04 7.86 2.78
C VAL A 54 1.45 7.50 2.84
N PRO A 55 1.88 6.35 2.27
CA PRO A 55 1.05 5.32 1.65
C PRO A 55 0.23 4.51 2.67
N GLN A 56 -0.90 3.95 2.25
CA GLN A 56 -1.59 2.86 2.97
C GLN A 56 -1.78 1.68 2.02
N ILE A 57 -1.22 0.53 2.38
CA ILE A 57 -1.10 -0.64 1.52
C ILE A 57 -1.97 -1.77 2.05
N TYR A 58 -2.72 -2.38 1.15
CA TYR A 58 -3.46 -3.62 1.35
C TYR A 58 -2.92 -4.70 0.43
N ILE A 59 -2.82 -5.91 0.96
CA ILE A 59 -2.54 -7.12 0.19
C ILE A 59 -3.71 -8.08 0.42
N GLY A 60 -4.54 -8.25 -0.60
CA GLY A 60 -5.86 -8.85 -0.47
C GLY A 60 -6.71 -8.08 0.55
N GLU A 61 -7.13 -8.74 1.61
CA GLU A 61 -7.88 -8.13 2.71
C GLU A 61 -7.00 -7.62 3.85
N THR A 62 -5.69 -7.93 3.83
CA THR A 62 -4.78 -7.61 4.92
C THR A 62 -4.28 -6.18 4.78
N HIS A 63 -4.56 -5.35 5.80
CA HIS A 63 -3.96 -4.01 5.91
C HIS A 63 -2.51 -4.14 6.39
N VAL A 64 -1.56 -3.80 5.53
CA VAL A 64 -0.13 -3.80 5.86
C VAL A 64 0.25 -2.51 6.58
N GLY A 65 -0.30 -1.37 6.14
CA GLY A 65 0.05 -0.06 6.68
C GLY A 65 0.88 0.77 5.71
N GLY A 66 1.86 1.50 6.22
CA GLY A 66 2.73 2.38 5.44
C GLY A 66 3.92 1.69 4.80
N TYR A 67 4.84 2.51 4.28
CA TYR A 67 6.08 2.01 3.69
C TYR A 67 6.97 1.33 4.73
N ASP A 68 7.11 1.92 5.92
CA ASP A 68 7.92 1.34 6.99
C ASP A 68 7.36 0.00 7.47
N ASP A 69 6.03 -0.10 7.61
CA ASP A 69 5.34 -1.34 7.96
C ASP A 69 5.58 -2.42 6.89
N LEU A 70 5.49 -2.07 5.61
CA LEU A 70 5.78 -2.98 4.50
C LEU A 70 7.22 -3.53 4.56
N VAL A 71 8.20 -2.65 4.76
CA VAL A 71 9.62 -3.05 4.85
C VAL A 71 9.89 -3.87 6.12
N ALA A 72 9.25 -3.53 7.24
CA ALA A 72 9.35 -4.31 8.47
C ALA A 72 8.77 -5.73 8.29
N LEU A 73 7.62 -5.84 7.62
CA LEU A 73 6.96 -7.11 7.32
C LEU A 73 7.80 -7.99 6.39
N ASP A 74 8.47 -7.37 5.42
CA ASP A 74 9.42 -8.07 4.55
C ASP A 74 10.64 -8.58 5.32
N ARG A 75 11.24 -7.74 6.18
CA ARG A 75 12.37 -8.13 7.02
C ARG A 75 12.02 -9.25 7.99
N ALA A 76 10.76 -9.33 8.41
CA ALA A 76 10.23 -10.42 9.23
C ALA A 76 9.98 -11.71 8.43
N GLY A 77 10.14 -11.71 7.10
CA GLY A 77 9.84 -12.83 6.22
C GLY A 77 8.35 -13.12 6.04
N GLN A 78 7.49 -12.17 6.43
CA GLN A 78 6.03 -12.34 6.44
C GLN A 78 5.35 -11.75 5.19
N LEU A 79 6.08 -10.96 4.39
CA LEU A 79 5.55 -10.37 3.17
C LEU A 79 5.36 -11.39 2.04
N ASP A 80 6.37 -12.22 1.77
CA ASP A 80 6.32 -13.17 0.65
C ASP A 80 5.13 -14.15 0.74
N PRO A 81 4.76 -14.71 1.92
CA PRO A 81 3.55 -15.51 2.07
C PRO A 81 2.25 -14.76 1.75
N LEU A 82 2.20 -13.45 2.02
CA LEU A 82 1.04 -12.63 1.68
C LEU A 82 0.96 -12.35 0.18
N LEU A 83 2.06 -12.44 -0.56
CA LEU A 83 2.12 -12.16 -2.00
C LEU A 83 1.94 -13.41 -2.89
N ALA A 84 1.93 -14.60 -2.29
CA ALA A 84 1.81 -15.89 -2.98
C ALA A 84 0.50 -16.08 -3.77
#